data_AF-A0A357T3N4-F1
#
_entry.id   AF-A0A357T3N4-F1
#
_cell.length_a   1.000
_cell.length_b   1.000
_cell.length_c   1.000
_cell.angle_alpha   90.00
_cell.angle_beta   90.00
_cell.angle_gamma   90.00
#
_symmetry.space_group_name_H-M   'P 1'
#
loop_
_entity.id
_entity.type
_entity.pdbx_description
1 polymer ?
#
loop_
_entity_poly.entity_id
_entity_poly.type
_entity_poly.pdbx_seq_one_letter_code
_entity_poly.pdbx_strand_id
1 'polypeptide(L)'
;IKIEMHFLPDVYVPCEVCKGKRYNRETLEIKFRGKTIADILEMQVEEALDFFQNHPRIKRRLQTLYDVGLSYIKLGQSATTLSGGEAQRVKLATELAKRSNGRTIYILDEPTT
;
A
#
# COMPACT_ATOMS: atom_id res chain seq x y z
N ILE A 1 5.72 10.19 13.55
CA ILE A 1 5.97 11.63 13.81
C ILE A 1 7.33 11.93 13.21
N LYS A 2 7.44 12.97 12.37
CA LYS A 2 8.72 13.37 11.78
C LYS A 2 9.45 14.26 12.77
N ILE A 3 10.66 13.89 13.16
CA ILE A 3 11.54 14.70 14.00
C ILE A 3 12.58 15.32 13.09
N GLU A 4 12.61 16.65 13.06
CA GLU A 4 13.57 17.41 12.28
C GLU A 4 14.93 17.41 12.99
N MET A 5 15.97 17.01 12.27
CA MET A 5 17.32 16.91 12.81
C MET A 5 18.21 17.95 12.14
N HIS A 6 18.93 18.75 12.92
CA HIS A 6 19.70 19.89 12.38
C HIS A 6 20.83 19.51 11.42
N PHE A 7 21.38 18.30 11.53
CA PHE A 7 22.58 17.86 10.79
C PHE A 7 22.49 16.42 10.26
N LEU A 8 21.39 15.71 10.54
CA LEU A 8 21.19 14.32 10.15
C LEU A 8 19.89 14.21 9.34
N PRO A 9 19.69 13.13 8.57
CA PRO A 9 18.41 12.87 7.94
C PRO A 9 17.29 12.80 9.00
N ASP A 10 16.13 13.33 8.65
CA ASP A 10 14.96 13.33 9.52
C ASP A 10 14.56 11.90 9.92
N VAL A 11 14.19 11.73 11.19
CA VAL A 11 13.82 10.41 11.73
C VAL A 11 12.31 10.34 11.96
N TYR A 12 11.72 9.21 11.62
CA TYR A 12 10.32 8.92 11.88
C TYR A 12 10.18 8.06 13.13
N VAL A 13 9.58 8.62 14.17
CA VAL A 13 9.31 7.91 15.42
C VAL A 13 7.84 7.48 15.49
N PRO A 14 7.52 6.26 15.93
CA PRO A 14 6.15 5.83 16.17
C PRO A 14 5.41 6.82 17.09
N CYS A 15 4.15 7.11 16.78
CA CYS A 15 3.33 7.95 17.64
C CYS A 15 3.07 7.23 18.96
N GLU A 16 3.32 7.86 20.10
CA GLU A 16 3.11 7.27 21.42
C GLU A 16 1.63 7.00 21.75
N VAL A 17 0.73 7.82 21.20
CA VAL A 17 -0.72 7.74 21.43
C VAL A 17 -1.33 6.55 20.69
N CYS A 18 -1.16 6.48 19.36
CA CYS A 18 -1.75 5.41 18.55
C CYS A 18 -0.81 4.22 18.34
N LYS A 19 0.42 4.28 18.83
CA LYS A 19 1.47 3.26 18.66
C LYS A 19 1.68 2.84 17.21
N GLY A 20 1.59 3.81 16.30
CA GLY A 20 1.74 3.58 14.85
C GLY A 20 0.47 3.11 14.13
N LYS A 21 -0.64 2.87 14.84
CA LYS A 21 -1.90 2.39 14.22
C LYS A 21 -2.67 3.45 13.42
N ARG A 22 -2.29 4.73 13.52
CA ARG A 22 -2.86 5.88 12.77
C ARG A 22 -4.32 6.25 13.06
N TYR A 23 -5.01 5.49 13.91
CA TYR A 23 -6.41 5.72 14.29
C TYR A 23 -6.57 5.83 15.81
N ASN A 24 -7.65 6.48 16.24
CA ASN A 24 -8.06 6.54 17.65
C ASN A 24 -8.63 5.19 18.13
N ARG A 25 -8.88 5.07 19.44
CA ARG A 25 -9.30 3.80 20.03
C ARG A 25 -10.67 3.36 19.51
N GLU A 26 -11.61 4.30 19.41
CA GLU A 26 -12.98 4.04 18.99
C GLU A 26 -13.04 3.46 17.57
N THR A 27 -12.22 3.98 16.65
CA THR A 27 -12.14 3.44 15.28
C THR A 27 -11.57 2.03 15.25
N LEU A 28 -10.64 1.71 16.14
CA LEU A 28 -10.00 0.39 16.23
C LEU A 28 -10.87 -0.67 16.92
N GLU A 29 -12.03 -0.29 17.47
CA GLU A 29 -13.01 -1.26 17.98
C GLU A 29 -13.81 -1.92 16.86
N ILE A 30 -13.93 -1.26 15.70
CA ILE A 30 -14.65 -1.77 14.53
C ILE A 30 -13.82 -2.83 13.82
N LYS A 31 -14.43 -4.00 13.60
CA LYS A 31 -13.79 -5.15 12.97
C LYS A 31 -14.54 -5.61 11.74
N PHE A 32 -13.79 -5.93 10.70
CA PHE A 32 -14.27 -6.66 9.53
C PHE A 32 -13.56 -8.02 9.49
N ARG A 33 -14.32 -9.12 9.54
CA ARG A 33 -13.79 -10.50 9.63
C ARG A 33 -12.72 -10.66 10.72
N GLY A 34 -12.96 -10.04 11.89
CA GLY A 34 -12.06 -10.09 13.04
C GLY A 34 -10.84 -9.18 12.97
N LYS A 35 -10.65 -8.40 11.89
CA LYS A 35 -9.52 -7.49 11.69
C LYS A 35 -9.97 -6.03 11.75
N THR A 36 -9.20 -5.18 12.42
CA THR A 36 -9.40 -3.73 12.42
C THR A 36 -8.85 -3.12 11.13
N ILE A 37 -9.15 -1.84 10.87
CA ILE A 37 -8.56 -1.12 9.72
C ILE A 37 -7.02 -1.07 9.79
N ALA A 38 -6.45 -0.94 10.99
CA ALA A 38 -5.00 -0.96 11.17
C ALA A 38 -4.43 -2.35 10.82
N ASP A 39 -5.10 -3.44 11.23
CA ASP A 39 -4.65 -4.79 10.89
C ASP A 39 -4.71 -5.04 9.37
N ILE A 40 -5.72 -4.51 8.69
CA ILE A 40 -5.84 -4.60 7.22
C ILE A 40 -4.71 -3.82 6.54
N LEU A 41 -4.38 -2.62 7.02
CA LEU A 41 -3.27 -1.84 6.47
C LEU A 41 -1.89 -2.47 6.73
N GLU A 42 -1.77 -3.35 7.71
CA GLU A 42 -0.54 -4.10 7.97
C GLU A 42 -0.40 -5.39 7.14
N MET A 43 -1.45 -5.82 6.43
CA MET A 43 -1.40 -6.98 5.54
C MET A 43 -0.51 -6.72 4.33
N GLN A 44 0.19 -7.77 3.90
CA GLN A 44 0.83 -7.79 2.59
C GLN A 44 -0.23 -7.84 1.48
N VAL A 45 0.12 -7.40 0.27
CA VAL A 45 -0.78 -7.45 -0.89
C VAL A 45 -1.30 -8.87 -1.13
N GLU A 46 -0.44 -9.88 -1.01
CA GLU A 46 -0.81 -11.31 -1.17
C GLU A 46 -1.89 -11.74 -0.16
N GLU A 47 -1.65 -11.52 1.14
CA GLU A 47 -2.64 -11.80 2.18
C GLU A 47 -3.95 -11.05 1.96
N ALA A 48 -3.87 -9.78 1.57
CA ALA A 48 -5.04 -8.96 1.32
C ALA A 48 -5.86 -9.47 0.12
N LEU A 49 -5.21 -10.04 -0.89
CA LEU A 49 -5.85 -10.58 -2.08
C LEU A 49 -6.76 -11.75 -1.73
N ASP A 50 -6.28 -12.64 -0.86
CA ASP A 50 -7.05 -13.75 -0.29
C ASP A 50 -8.14 -13.25 0.66
N PHE A 51 -7.81 -12.30 1.54
CA PHE A 51 -8.75 -11.73 2.49
C PHE A 51 -9.95 -11.05 1.80
N PHE A 52 -9.72 -10.35 0.68
CA PHE A 52 -10.74 -9.66 -0.11
C PHE A 52 -11.23 -10.45 -1.33
N GLN A 53 -11.02 -11.78 -1.39
CA GLN A 53 -11.39 -12.61 -2.54
C GLN A 53 -12.87 -12.46 -2.97
N ASN A 54 -13.78 -12.24 -2.01
CA ASN A 54 -15.22 -12.08 -2.23
C ASN A 54 -15.65 -10.63 -2.51
N HIS A 55 -14.70 -9.70 -2.69
CA HIS A 55 -14.94 -8.29 -3.01
C HIS A 55 -14.31 -7.94 -4.37
N PRO A 56 -14.99 -8.21 -5.51
CA PRO A 56 -14.39 -8.13 -6.84
C PRO A 56 -13.74 -6.79 -7.18
N ARG A 57 -14.32 -5.67 -6.71
CA ARG A 57 -13.79 -4.32 -6.93
C ARG A 57 -12.46 -4.08 -6.21
N ILE A 58 -12.30 -4.65 -5.02
CA ILE A 58 -11.06 -4.56 -4.23
C ILE A 58 -10.04 -5.55 -4.78
N LYS A 59 -10.45 -6.81 -4.95
CA LYS A 59 -9.62 -7.87 -5.53
C LYS A 59 -8.97 -7.45 -6.84
N ARG A 60 -9.74 -6.83 -7.76
CA ARG A 60 -9.18 -6.35 -9.04
C ARG A 60 -8.02 -5.38 -8.86
N ARG A 61 -8.06 -4.48 -7.88
CA ARG A 61 -6.97 -3.51 -7.61
C ARG A 61 -5.78 -4.16 -6.91
N LEU A 62 -6.03 -5.10 -6.01
CA LEU A 62 -4.97 -5.87 -5.35
C LEU A 62 -4.26 -6.80 -6.35
N GLN A 63 -5.03 -7.39 -7.28
CA GLN A 63 -4.49 -8.22 -8.35
C GLN A 63 -3.49 -7.45 -9.20
N THR A 64 -3.77 -6.19 -9.58
CA THR A 64 -2.80 -5.43 -10.38
C THR A 64 -1.50 -5.13 -9.63
N LEU A 65 -1.53 -4.98 -8.30
CA LEU A 65 -0.32 -4.86 -7.48
C LEU A 65 0.45 -6.19 -7.43
N TYR A 66 -0.26 -7.30 -7.28
CA TYR A 66 0.32 -8.64 -7.31
C TYR A 66 0.99 -8.94 -8.67
N ASP A 67 0.30 -8.65 -9.77
CA ASP A 67 0.75 -8.93 -11.14
C ASP A 67 2.02 -8.14 -11.52
N VAL A 68 2.22 -6.95 -10.93
CA VAL A 68 3.46 -6.18 -11.09
C VAL A 68 4.55 -6.59 -10.09
N GLY A 69 4.38 -7.67 -9.34
CA GLY A 69 5.39 -8.20 -8.43
C GLY A 69 5.50 -7.47 -7.08
N LEU A 70 4.45 -6.78 -6.65
CA LEU A 70 4.40 -6.10 -5.34
C LEU A 70 3.62 -6.92 -4.30
N SER A 71 3.67 -8.26 -4.36
CA SER A 71 2.93 -9.13 -3.44
C SER A 71 3.33 -8.95 -1.97
N TYR A 72 4.60 -8.61 -1.72
CA TYR A 72 5.22 -8.56 -0.39
C TYR A 72 5.05 -7.22 0.34
N ILE A 73 4.70 -6.14 -0.34
CA ILE A 73 4.57 -4.82 0.31
C ILE A 73 3.30 -4.78 1.16
N LYS A 74 3.34 -4.02 2.25
CA LYS A 74 2.15 -3.81 3.09
C LYS A 74 1.23 -2.75 2.47
N LEU A 75 -0.09 -2.93 2.58
CA LEU A 75 -1.07 -1.96 2.06
C LEU A 75 -0.90 -0.55 2.64
N GLY A 76 -0.50 -0.46 3.91
CA GLY A 76 -0.27 0.77 4.64
C GLY A 76 1.17 1.26 4.62
N GLN A 77 2.09 0.63 3.88
CA GLN A 77 3.49 1.04 3.81
C GLN A 77 3.60 2.51 3.39
N SER A 78 4.46 3.27 4.07
CA SER A 78 4.65 4.68 3.73
C SER A 78 5.23 4.79 2.33
N ALA A 79 4.69 5.68 1.49
CA ALA A 79 5.23 5.92 0.16
C ALA A 79 6.69 6.39 0.20
N THR A 80 7.10 7.07 1.28
CA THR A 80 8.47 7.54 1.49
C THR A 80 9.48 6.42 1.77
N THR A 81 9.02 5.22 2.08
CA THR A 81 9.88 4.05 2.36
C THR A 81 9.85 3.03 1.23
N LEU A 82 9.21 3.35 0.09
CA LEU A 82 9.29 2.54 -1.11
C LEU A 82 10.57 2.88 -1.86
N SER A 83 11.21 1.86 -2.44
CA SER A 83 12.26 2.03 -3.44
C SER A 83 11.70 2.71 -4.71
N GLY A 84 12.60 3.25 -5.53
CA GLY A 84 12.24 3.85 -6.81
C GLY A 84 11.47 2.88 -7.72
N GLY A 85 11.98 1.65 -7.85
CA GLY A 85 11.32 0.60 -8.65
C GLY A 85 9.95 0.20 -8.09
N GLU A 86 9.79 0.11 -6.77
CA GLU A 86 8.48 -0.15 -6.16
C GLU A 86 7.49 0.98 -6.44
N ALA A 87 7.90 2.24 -6.26
CA ALA A 87 7.05 3.40 -6.54
C ALA A 87 6.61 3.44 -8.02
N GLN A 88 7.51 3.11 -8.95
CA GLN A 88 7.20 3.00 -10.36
C GLN A 88 6.20 1.87 -10.64
N ARG A 89 6.37 0.69 -10.03
CA ARG A 89 5.43 -0.43 -10.16
C ARG A 89 4.06 -0.13 -9.55
N VAL A 90 3.97 0.62 -8.44
CA VAL A 90 2.70 1.12 -7.89
C VAL A 90 1.98 2.04 -8.89
N LYS A 91 2.72 2.93 -9.55
CA LYS A 91 2.18 3.80 -10.61
C LYS A 91 1.68 2.98 -11.80
N LEU A 92 2.44 1.98 -12.24
CA LEU A 92 2.03 1.05 -13.30
C LEU A 92 0.75 0.28 -12.92
N ALA A 93 0.69 -0.30 -11.72
CA ALA A 93 -0.48 -1.03 -11.23
C ALA A 93 -1.74 -0.15 -11.19
N THR A 94 -1.58 1.14 -10.88
CA THR A 94 -2.67 2.12 -10.88
C THR A 94 -3.23 2.36 -12.28
N GLU A 95 -2.37 2.44 -13.29
CA GLU A 95 -2.79 2.59 -14.68
C GLU A 95 -3.44 1.31 -15.22
N LEU A 96 -2.86 0.13 -14.94
CA LEU A 96 -3.40 -1.16 -15.35
C LEU A 96 -4.75 -1.49 -14.71
N ALA A 97 -5.04 -0.95 -13.53
CA ALA A 97 -6.33 -1.14 -12.87
C ALA A 97 -7.50 -0.47 -13.62
N LYS A 98 -7.22 0.56 -14.43
CA LYS A 98 -8.24 1.29 -15.21
C LYS A 98 -8.81 0.38 -16.31
N ARG A 99 -10.03 0.67 -16.77
CA ARG A 99 -10.57 -0.01 -17.95
C ARG A 99 -9.90 0.58 -19.19
N SER A 100 -9.14 -0.24 -19.90
CA SER A 100 -8.56 0.17 -21.19
C SER A 100 -9.65 0.36 -22.24
N ASN A 101 -9.52 1.41 -23.04
CA ASN A 101 -10.31 1.64 -24.25
C ASN A 101 -9.54 1.22 -25.52
N GLY A 102 -8.38 0.56 -25.36
CA GLY A 102 -7.50 0.14 -26.44
C GLY A 102 -6.67 1.25 -27.10
N ARG A 103 -6.77 2.50 -26.62
CA ARG A 103 -6.13 3.68 -27.22
C ARG A 103 -5.18 4.37 -26.24
N THR A 104 -4.36 3.58 -25.54
CA THR A 104 -3.40 4.10 -24.55
C THR A 104 -2.05 3.45 -24.77
N ILE A 105 -1.02 4.29 -24.86
CA ILE A 105 0.38 3.86 -24.96
C ILE A 105 1.04 4.17 -23.62
N TYR A 106 1.67 3.15 -23.03
CA TYR A 106 2.47 3.31 -21.81
C TYR A 106 3.95 3.31 -22.20
N ILE A 107 4.67 4.34 -21.80
CA ILE A 107 6.12 4.44 -21.96
C ILE A 107 6.72 4.25 -20.56
N LEU A 108 7.58 3.25 -20.42
CA LEU A 108 8.27 2.92 -19.18
C LEU A 108 9.76 3.04 -19.43
N ASP A 109 10.44 3.83 -18.62
CA ASP A 109 11.90 3.91 -18.62
C ASP A 109 12.44 2.96 -17.55
N GLU A 110 13.39 2.11 -17.93
CA GLU A 110 14.05 1.08 -17.08
C GLU A 110 13.14 0.32 -16.08
N PRO A 111 12.07 -0.38 -16.51
CA PRO A 111 11.11 -1.00 -15.58
C PRO A 111 11.63 -2.23 -14.81
N THR A 112 12.86 -2.68 -15.08
CA THR A 112 13.45 -3.91 -14.53
C THR A 112 14.37 -3.69 -13.33
N THR A 113 14.68 -2.44 -12.98
CA THR A 113 15.56 -2.08 -11.85
C THR A 113 14.81 -2.11 -10.52
#